data_AF-A0A2D4WP77-F1
#
_entry.id   AF-A0A2D4WP77-F1
#
_cell.length_a   1.000
_cell.length_b   1.000
_cell.length_c   1.000
_cell.angle_alpha   90.00
_cell.angle_beta   90.00
_cell.angle_gamma   90.00
#
_symmetry.space_group_name_H-M   'P 1'
#
loop_
_entity.id
_entity.type
_entity.pdbx_description
1 polymer ?
#
loop_
_entity_poly.entity_id
_entity_poly.type
_entity_poly.pdbx_seq_one_letter_code
_entity_poly.pdbx_strand_id
1 'polypeptide(L)'
;MSNASVAEVTSRPILTEERPAETRPESLPCITIIDRPVAPVRAPKGDSVAGTVSLMMLAGDEFGRMHELDELRVHDGRLHGVSRESVPMGSIVTLGWQDPSRTACRGVVAFSIRATSGWRVTVELDSKLAA
;
A
#
# COMPACT_ATOMS: atom_id res chain seq x y z
N MET A 1 86.45 17.36 -0.98
CA MET A 1 87.24 16.83 0.15
C MET A 1 86.53 17.18 1.45
N SER A 2 86.96 16.57 2.56
CA SER A 2 86.69 16.87 3.99
C SER A 2 86.06 18.23 4.35
N ASN A 3 85.32 18.41 5.45
CA ASN A 3 84.60 17.63 6.47
C ASN A 3 84.44 18.58 7.68
N ALA A 4 83.39 18.44 8.51
CA ALA A 4 83.27 19.02 9.88
C ALA A 4 83.27 20.58 10.00
N SER A 5 82.91 21.23 11.13
CA SER A 5 81.95 21.05 12.26
C SER A 5 82.06 22.35 13.13
N VAL A 6 81.40 22.68 14.24
CA VAL A 6 80.54 22.02 15.26
C VAL A 6 79.58 23.09 15.86
N ALA A 7 78.49 22.66 16.52
CA ALA A 7 77.76 23.37 17.60
C ALA A 7 76.99 24.69 17.26
N GLU A 8 75.92 25.09 17.97
CA GLU A 8 75.04 24.34 18.90
C GLU A 8 73.61 24.94 18.96
N VAL A 9 72.65 24.07 19.29
CA VAL A 9 71.41 24.24 20.10
C VAL A 9 71.12 25.69 20.57
N THR A 10 69.92 26.27 20.36
CA THR A 10 68.69 25.90 21.10
C THR A 10 67.39 26.36 20.40
N SER A 11 66.25 25.76 20.78
CA SER A 11 64.86 26.26 20.62
C SER A 11 64.18 26.18 19.24
N ARG A 12 63.34 25.14 19.13
CA ARG A 12 62.14 24.96 18.28
C ARG A 12 61.08 24.24 19.14
N PRO A 13 59.80 24.08 18.73
CA PRO A 13 59.12 24.55 17.51
C PRO A 13 58.41 25.90 17.83
N ILE A 14 57.30 26.40 17.27
CA ILE A 14 56.25 25.88 16.36
C ILE A 14 55.83 27.00 15.37
N LEU A 15 55.56 26.61 14.11
CA LEU A 15 54.69 27.35 13.19
C LEU A 15 53.32 26.66 13.24
N THR A 16 52.26 27.38 13.57
CA THR A 16 50.89 26.86 13.47
C THR A 16 50.22 27.53 12.27
N GLU A 17 49.65 26.71 11.40
CA GLU A 17 49.15 27.11 10.09
C GLU A 17 47.84 27.93 10.15
N GLU A 18 47.42 28.38 8.97
CA GLU A 18 46.19 29.14 8.74
C GLU A 18 44.96 28.42 9.31
N ARG A 19 43.97 29.19 9.76
CA ARG A 19 42.61 28.68 10.02
C ARG A 19 41.76 28.88 8.77
N PRO A 20 41.36 27.82 8.05
CA PRO A 20 40.11 27.85 7.30
C PRO A 20 38.96 28.11 8.28
N ALA A 21 37.96 28.88 7.86
CA ALA A 21 36.72 28.97 8.63
C ALA A 21 36.00 27.61 8.59
N GLU A 22 35.52 27.13 9.75
CA GLU A 22 34.66 25.95 9.80
C GLU A 22 33.34 26.24 9.09
N THR A 23 33.25 25.84 7.81
CA THR A 23 31.96 25.66 7.14
C THR A 23 31.21 24.54 7.86
N ARG A 24 30.32 24.93 8.77
CA ARG A 24 29.34 24.01 9.37
C ARG A 24 28.68 23.20 8.24
N PRO A 25 28.65 21.86 8.30
CA PRO A 25 27.87 21.09 7.35
C PRO A 25 26.40 21.44 7.55
N GLU A 26 25.76 21.98 6.51
CA GLU A 26 24.31 22.16 6.52
C GLU A 26 23.64 20.78 6.65
N SER A 27 22.62 20.69 7.50
CA SER A 27 21.94 19.41 7.74
C SER A 27 21.10 19.05 6.51
N LEU A 28 21.68 18.28 5.59
CA LEU A 28 20.96 17.72 4.44
C LEU A 28 19.67 17.03 4.91
N PRO A 29 18.53 17.24 4.23
CA PRO A 29 17.26 16.66 4.63
C PRO A 29 17.27 15.14 4.43
N CYS A 30 17.45 14.39 5.53
CA CYS A 30 17.44 12.94 5.52
C CYS A 30 16.01 12.40 5.37
N ILE A 31 15.70 11.85 4.19
CA ILE A 31 14.42 11.16 3.95
C ILE A 31 14.40 9.89 4.80
N THR A 32 13.64 9.91 5.89
CA THR A 32 13.41 8.73 6.73
C THR A 32 12.38 7.84 6.05
N ILE A 33 12.83 6.81 5.34
CA ILE A 33 11.95 5.74 4.85
C ILE A 33 11.51 4.92 6.05
N ILE A 34 10.28 5.16 6.51
CA ILE A 34 9.65 4.33 7.53
C ILE A 34 9.13 3.07 6.85
N ASP A 35 9.93 2.00 6.88
CA ASP A 35 9.44 0.64 6.64
C ASP A 35 8.37 0.32 7.69
N ARG A 36 7.10 0.56 7.34
CA ARG A 36 5.97 0.11 8.15
C ARG A 36 6.04 -1.41 8.20
N PRO A 37 6.18 -2.04 9.39
CA PRO A 37 6.12 -3.48 9.47
C PRO A 37 4.78 -3.93 8.89
N VAL A 38 4.82 -4.89 7.95
CA VAL A 38 3.62 -5.44 7.32
C VAL A 38 2.79 -6.08 8.42
N ALA A 39 1.78 -5.34 8.90
CA ALA A 39 0.92 -5.79 9.97
C ALA A 39 0.31 -7.15 9.57
N PRO A 40 0.36 -8.17 10.45
CA PRO A 40 -0.09 -9.51 10.10
C PRO A 40 -1.51 -9.43 9.56
N VAL A 41 -1.70 -9.93 8.34
CA VAL A 41 -2.96 -9.81 7.59
C VAL A 41 -4.06 -10.45 8.41
N ARG A 42 -4.85 -9.61 9.09
CA ARG A 42 -5.94 -10.06 9.98
C ARG A 42 -6.85 -10.96 9.16
N ALA A 43 -7.10 -12.17 9.67
CA ALA A 43 -8.03 -13.09 9.03
C ALA A 43 -9.36 -12.35 8.80
N PRO A 44 -9.84 -12.22 7.54
CA PRO A 44 -11.02 -11.43 7.25
C PRO A 44 -12.24 -12.09 7.90
N LYS A 45 -12.90 -11.33 8.79
CA LYS A 45 -14.16 -11.76 9.43
C LYS A 45 -15.25 -11.92 8.38
N GLY A 46 -16.22 -12.76 8.69
CA GLY A 46 -17.38 -13.03 7.83
C GLY A 46 -17.53 -14.51 7.52
N ASP A 47 -18.74 -14.86 7.12
CA ASP A 47 -19.08 -16.20 6.65
C ASP A 47 -18.55 -16.37 5.22
N SER A 48 -17.77 -17.43 5.00
CA SER A 48 -17.30 -17.80 3.67
C SER A 48 -18.48 -18.20 2.78
N VAL A 49 -18.58 -17.62 1.60
CA VAL A 49 -19.58 -18.00 0.59
C VAL A 49 -18.92 -18.86 -0.47
N ALA A 50 -19.59 -19.92 -0.91
CA ALA A 50 -19.12 -20.80 -1.97
C ALA A 50 -19.50 -20.27 -3.37
N GLY A 51 -18.69 -20.60 -4.38
CA GLY A 51 -18.87 -20.13 -5.75
C GLY A 51 -18.36 -18.70 -5.98
N THR A 52 -18.77 -18.10 -7.09
CA THR A 52 -18.34 -16.75 -7.52
C THR A 52 -19.49 -15.74 -7.50
N VAL A 53 -19.12 -14.45 -7.56
CA VAL A 53 -20.07 -13.33 -7.77
C VAL A 53 -19.62 -12.49 -8.95
N SER A 54 -20.53 -12.20 -9.87
CA SER A 54 -20.34 -11.22 -10.94
C SER A 54 -20.80 -9.84 -10.47
N LEU A 55 -19.90 -8.86 -10.48
CA LEU A 55 -20.20 -7.44 -10.31
C LEU A 55 -20.44 -6.83 -11.70
N MET A 56 -21.66 -6.35 -11.97
CA MET A 56 -21.99 -5.61 -13.20
C MET A 56 -22.11 -4.11 -12.89
N MET A 57 -21.34 -3.29 -13.60
CA MET A 57 -21.25 -1.84 -13.41
C MET A 57 -22.51 -1.13 -13.92
N LEU A 58 -23.14 -0.31 -13.08
CA LEU A 58 -24.44 0.33 -13.36
C LEU A 58 -24.37 1.80 -13.79
N ALA A 59 -23.20 2.44 -13.73
CA ALA A 59 -23.01 3.85 -14.09
C ALA A 59 -21.53 4.16 -14.41
N GLY A 60 -21.30 5.31 -15.05
CA GLY A 60 -19.97 5.78 -15.43
C GLY A 60 -19.45 5.16 -16.75
N ASP A 61 -18.22 5.48 -17.09
CA ASP A 61 -17.59 5.11 -18.37
C ASP A 61 -17.41 3.59 -18.56
N GLU A 62 -17.49 2.82 -17.46
CA GLU A 62 -17.43 1.36 -17.46
C GLU A 62 -18.81 0.69 -17.39
N PHE A 63 -19.90 1.39 -17.71
CA PHE A 63 -21.26 0.83 -17.71
C PHE A 63 -21.35 -0.52 -18.46
N GLY A 64 -21.94 -1.52 -17.83
CA GLY A 64 -22.07 -2.87 -18.38
C GLY A 64 -20.79 -3.72 -18.33
N ARG A 65 -19.63 -3.17 -17.91
CA ARG A 65 -18.45 -3.97 -17.58
C ARG A 65 -18.80 -4.95 -16.46
N MET A 66 -18.32 -6.18 -16.58
CA MET A 66 -18.46 -7.22 -15.57
C MET A 66 -17.10 -7.59 -14.99
N HIS A 67 -17.05 -7.79 -13.68
CA HIS A 67 -15.90 -8.36 -12.97
C HIS A 67 -16.35 -9.58 -12.16
N GLU A 68 -15.48 -10.58 -12.03
CA GLU A 68 -15.72 -11.75 -11.17
C GLU A 68 -15.01 -11.57 -9.83
N LEU A 69 -15.69 -11.94 -8.73
CA LEU A 69 -15.11 -12.10 -7.41
C LEU A 69 -15.02 -13.58 -7.03
N ASP A 70 -13.80 -13.98 -6.67
CA ASP A 70 -13.44 -15.24 -6.01
C ASP A 70 -13.23 -14.99 -4.49
N GLU A 71 -12.90 -16.02 -3.70
CA GLU A 71 -12.57 -15.95 -2.25
C GLU A 71 -13.63 -15.26 -1.35
N LEU A 72 -14.92 -15.42 -1.69
CA LEU A 72 -16.03 -14.64 -1.13
C LEU A 72 -16.23 -14.77 0.39
N ARG A 73 -16.48 -13.63 1.06
CA ARG A 73 -16.96 -13.57 2.46
C ARG A 73 -17.98 -12.46 2.67
N VAL A 74 -19.02 -12.70 3.46
CA VAL A 74 -20.01 -11.69 3.84
C VAL A 74 -19.90 -11.36 5.33
N HIS A 75 -19.86 -10.07 5.66
CA HIS A 75 -19.78 -9.56 7.03
C HIS A 75 -20.34 -8.15 7.12
N ASP A 76 -21.18 -7.85 8.11
CA ASP A 76 -21.56 -6.46 8.47
C ASP A 76 -22.05 -5.63 7.26
N GLY A 77 -23.00 -6.19 6.50
CA GLY A 77 -23.57 -5.55 5.30
C GLY A 77 -22.62 -5.47 4.09
N ARG A 78 -21.43 -6.08 4.14
CA ARG A 78 -20.41 -6.01 3.08
C ARG A 78 -20.08 -7.37 2.50
N LEU A 79 -19.88 -7.42 1.18
CA LEU A 79 -19.23 -8.52 0.48
C LEU A 79 -17.75 -8.20 0.30
N HIS A 80 -16.89 -9.12 0.71
CA HIS A 80 -15.46 -9.13 0.41
C HIS A 80 -15.15 -10.23 -0.61
N GLY A 81 -14.20 -9.99 -1.51
CA GLY A 81 -13.72 -10.98 -2.47
C GLY A 81 -12.44 -10.54 -3.18
N VAL A 82 -11.94 -11.39 -4.07
CA VAL A 82 -10.77 -11.12 -4.91
C VAL A 82 -11.18 -11.07 -6.37
N SER A 83 -10.97 -9.92 -7.01
CA SER A 83 -11.06 -9.74 -8.47
C SER A 83 -9.70 -9.97 -9.12
N ARG A 84 -9.69 -10.40 -10.39
CA ARG A 84 -8.45 -10.43 -11.21
C ARG A 84 -8.01 -9.04 -11.64
N GLU A 85 -8.98 -8.12 -11.80
CA GLU A 85 -8.80 -6.76 -12.29
C GLU A 85 -9.14 -5.70 -11.24
N SER A 86 -8.65 -4.48 -11.41
CA SER A 86 -9.04 -3.34 -10.58
C SER A 86 -10.50 -2.96 -10.84
N VAL A 87 -11.36 -3.08 -9.84
CA VAL A 87 -12.69 -2.48 -9.84
C VAL A 87 -12.59 -1.07 -9.26
N PRO A 88 -13.08 0.00 -9.91
CA PRO A 88 -12.99 1.35 -9.37
C PRO A 88 -13.80 1.54 -8.08
N MET A 89 -13.30 2.36 -7.15
CA MET A 89 -13.99 2.71 -5.92
C MET A 89 -15.11 3.73 -6.16
N GLY A 90 -16.20 3.63 -5.40
CA GLY A 90 -17.41 4.44 -5.56
C GLY A 90 -18.37 3.94 -6.65
N SER A 91 -17.96 2.94 -7.44
CA SER A 91 -18.79 2.36 -8.50
C SER A 91 -20.02 1.65 -7.95
N ILE A 92 -21.18 1.95 -8.53
CA ILE A 92 -22.46 1.29 -8.21
C ILE A 92 -22.58 0.03 -9.05
N VAL A 93 -22.82 -1.12 -8.42
CA VAL A 93 -22.86 -2.43 -9.06
C VAL A 93 -24.14 -3.20 -8.74
N THR A 94 -24.58 -4.04 -9.67
CA THR A 94 -25.44 -5.21 -9.37
C THR A 94 -24.54 -6.41 -9.13
N LEU A 95 -24.87 -7.22 -8.14
CA LEU A 95 -24.18 -8.45 -7.79
C LEU A 95 -25.05 -9.64 -8.21
N GLY A 96 -24.57 -10.42 -9.18
CA GLY A 96 -25.14 -11.73 -9.54
C GLY A 96 -24.36 -12.85 -8.85
N TRP A 97 -25.06 -13.77 -8.18
CA TRP A 97 -24.45 -14.93 -7.53
C TRP A 97 -24.46 -16.14 -8.46
N GLN A 98 -23.41 -16.96 -8.40
CA GLN A 98 -23.42 -18.30 -9.03
C GLN A 98 -24.38 -19.27 -8.30
N ASP A 99 -24.57 -19.06 -6.99
CA ASP A 99 -25.49 -19.80 -6.11
C ASP A 99 -26.95 -19.39 -6.39
N PRO A 100 -27.81 -20.26 -6.96
CA PRO A 100 -29.18 -19.91 -7.35
C PRO A 100 -30.12 -19.73 -6.15
N SER A 101 -29.68 -20.03 -4.92
CA SER A 101 -30.45 -19.71 -3.71
C SER A 101 -30.35 -18.25 -3.29
N ARG A 102 -29.45 -17.47 -3.90
CA ARG A 102 -29.16 -16.08 -3.52
C ARG A 102 -29.73 -15.08 -4.52
N THR A 103 -30.58 -14.18 -4.01
CA THR A 103 -31.13 -13.07 -4.78
C THR A 103 -30.02 -12.11 -5.24
N ALA A 104 -30.05 -11.70 -6.50
CA ALA A 104 -29.19 -10.64 -7.00
C ALA A 104 -29.46 -9.33 -6.24
N CYS A 105 -28.40 -8.67 -5.78
CA CYS A 105 -28.51 -7.45 -4.96
C CYS A 105 -27.72 -6.29 -5.59
N ARG A 106 -27.76 -5.12 -4.95
CA ARG A 106 -27.00 -3.94 -5.39
C ARG A 106 -26.03 -3.51 -4.30
N GLY A 107 -25.01 -2.75 -4.67
CA GLY A 107 -24.06 -2.20 -3.73
C GLY A 107 -23.11 -1.19 -4.37
N VAL A 108 -22.20 -0.67 -3.55
CA VAL A 108 -21.18 0.32 -3.93
C VAL A 108 -19.80 -0.24 -3.58
N VAL A 109 -18.84 -0.11 -4.50
CA VAL A 109 -17.45 -0.55 -4.29
C VAL A 109 -16.76 0.37 -3.29
N ALA A 110 -16.86 0.03 -2.00
CA ALA A 110 -16.33 0.81 -0.89
C ALA A 110 -14.80 0.75 -0.78
N PHE A 111 -14.16 -0.31 -1.29
CA PHE A 111 -12.70 -0.44 -1.27
C PHE A 111 -12.19 -1.36 -2.39
N SER A 112 -11.02 -1.05 -2.94
CA SER A 112 -10.34 -1.84 -3.97
C SER A 112 -8.83 -1.65 -3.83
N ILE A 113 -8.08 -2.72 -3.53
CA ILE A 113 -6.61 -2.65 -3.35
C ILE A 113 -5.90 -3.86 -3.97
N ARG A 114 -4.72 -3.63 -4.57
CA ARG A 114 -3.86 -4.72 -5.05
C ARG A 114 -3.38 -5.57 -3.88
N ALA A 115 -3.59 -6.88 -3.98
CA ALA A 115 -3.05 -7.91 -3.10
C ALA A 115 -2.23 -8.92 -3.93
N THR A 116 -1.64 -9.94 -3.31
CA THR A 116 -0.78 -10.90 -4.01
C THR A 116 -1.51 -11.68 -5.10
N SER A 117 -2.71 -12.21 -4.82
CA SER A 117 -3.51 -13.03 -5.74
C SER A 117 -4.33 -12.23 -6.77
N GLY A 118 -4.60 -10.95 -6.51
CA GLY A 118 -5.49 -10.15 -7.35
C GLY A 118 -5.73 -8.75 -6.77
N TRP A 119 -6.94 -8.24 -6.90
CA TRP A 119 -7.45 -7.04 -6.25
C TRP A 119 -8.46 -7.44 -5.17
N ARG A 120 -8.19 -7.10 -3.91
CA ARG A 120 -9.17 -7.27 -2.83
C ARG A 120 -10.21 -6.18 -2.94
N VAL A 121 -11.43 -6.58 -3.26
CA VAL A 121 -12.60 -5.72 -3.41
C VAL A 121 -13.47 -5.85 -2.17
N THR A 122 -14.07 -4.75 -1.74
CA THR A 122 -15.15 -4.73 -0.75
C THR A 122 -16.31 -3.93 -1.32
N VAL A 123 -17.48 -4.55 -1.39
CA VAL A 123 -18.73 -3.94 -1.83
C VAL A 123 -19.63 -3.78 -0.61
N GLU A 124 -20.10 -2.57 -0.35
CA GLU A 124 -21.15 -2.29 0.63
C GLU A 124 -22.51 -2.55 -0.01
N LEU A 125 -23.29 -3.44 0.58
CA LEU A 125 -24.54 -3.93 -0.01
C LEU A 125 -25.70 -3.03 0.41
N ASP A 126 -26.62 -2.75 -0.53
CA ASP A 126 -27.86 -2.03 -0.23
C ASP A 126 -28.71 -2.86 0.75
N SER A 127 -28.75 -2.42 2.01
CA SER A 127 -29.29 -3.15 3.17
C SER A 127 -30.81 -3.39 3.17
N LYS A 128 -31.49 -3.17 2.04
CA LYS A 128 -32.91 -3.45 1.81
C LYS A 128 -33.20 -4.84 1.22
N LEU A 129 -32.17 -5.65 0.98
CA LEU A 129 -32.26 -6.97 0.30
C LEU A 129 -31.57 -8.11 1.08
N ALA A 130 -31.42 -7.98 2.39
CA ALA A 130 -30.74 -8.95 3.26
C ALA A 130 -31.68 -9.58 4.32
N ALA A 131 -32.95 -9.78 3.95
CA ALA A 131 -34.04 -10.30 4.79
C ALA A 131 -34.83 -11.37 4.03
#